data_AF-A0AA39FHX2-F1
#
_entry.id   AF-A0AA39FHX2-F1
#
_cell.length_a   1.000
_cell.length_b   1.000
_cell.length_c   1.000
_cell.angle_alpha   90.00
_cell.angle_beta   90.00
_cell.angle_gamma   90.00
#
_symmetry.space_group_name_H-M   'P 1'
#
loop_
_entity.id
_entity.type
_entity.pdbx_description
1 polymer ?
#
loop_
_entity_poly.entity_id
_entity_poly.type
_entity_poly.pdbx_seq_one_letter_code
_entity_poly.pdbx_strand_id
1 'polypeptide(L)'
;MSRSAAEAVESARKRGVCVWGETLAAALGTDGTNCNHQCWRHAAGHVLSPPLRPDENTPRELMIKLSTDGLQCTGSDNCTFNADQKALGKNDFTKIPNGVNGVEDRMSIVWDKGVHAGIMSPTRFVAVTSTNTAKIFNLYPRKGVIAVGSDADVVIWDPNRKRVISADTHVQAVDFNIFEGMEVTGVPEYVIVNGRVCVDDCDLKAVHGYGKFIETPVYPPYVYDQIEEREKRPRGVARTAAEIKKYADEDAALAQSREAAKAAVRIQPIQTNGTNHDTPRKPRFAPISCTPTLPDSAVVTPSAKGPRLEGQRNLQDSTFSISEDVDEARRACIRVNNPPGGRSAGGFW
;
A
#
# COMPACT_ATOMS: atom_id res chain seq x y z
N MET A 1 -0.13 1.34 5.77
CA MET A 1 -0.63 1.84 7.07
C MET A 1 -0.01 3.16 7.57
N SER A 2 1.03 3.75 6.95
CA SER A 2 1.49 5.10 7.31
C SER A 2 1.42 6.05 6.11
N ARG A 3 1.29 7.35 6.39
CA ARG A 3 1.35 8.41 5.37
C ARG A 3 2.65 8.37 4.57
N SER A 4 3.79 8.30 5.25
CA SER A 4 5.12 8.27 4.63
C SER A 4 5.31 7.08 3.68
N ALA A 5 4.80 5.89 4.05
CA ALA A 5 4.88 4.72 3.17
C ALA A 5 3.95 4.87 1.96
N ALA A 6 2.75 5.40 2.15
CA ALA A 6 1.82 5.66 1.04
C ALA A 6 2.37 6.71 0.06
N GLU A 7 3.01 7.77 0.56
CA GLU A 7 3.70 8.78 -0.26
C GLU A 7 4.87 8.18 -1.05
N ALA A 8 5.64 7.28 -0.44
CA ALA A 8 6.73 6.59 -1.12
C ALA A 8 6.21 5.72 -2.28
N VAL A 9 5.12 4.97 -2.06
CA VAL A 9 4.45 4.17 -3.10
C VAL A 9 3.94 5.08 -4.22
N GLU A 10 3.20 6.13 -3.88
CA GLU A 10 2.66 7.08 -4.87
C GLU A 10 3.78 7.76 -5.68
N SER A 11 4.86 8.20 -5.02
CA SER A 11 6.03 8.80 -5.67
C SER A 11 6.73 7.83 -6.61
N ALA A 12 6.86 6.55 -6.22
CA ALA A 12 7.40 5.51 -7.10
C ALA A 12 6.50 5.29 -8.33
N ARG A 13 5.17 5.24 -8.16
CA ARG A 13 4.21 5.13 -9.26
C ARG A 13 4.27 6.32 -10.22
N LYS A 14 4.36 7.54 -9.69
CA LYS A 14 4.54 8.76 -10.51
C LYS A 14 5.80 8.74 -11.37
N ARG A 15 6.84 7.99 -10.96
CA ARG A 15 8.07 7.74 -11.74
C ARG A 15 7.95 6.57 -12.72
N GLY A 16 6.77 5.96 -12.87
CA GLY A 16 6.55 4.79 -13.71
C GLY A 16 7.13 3.49 -13.14
N VAL A 17 7.34 3.41 -11.81
CA VAL A 17 7.69 2.15 -11.16
C VAL A 17 6.44 1.29 -11.04
N CYS A 18 6.58 0.03 -11.45
CA CYS A 18 5.54 -0.99 -11.38
C CYS A 18 5.40 -1.46 -9.91
N VAL A 19 4.62 -0.71 -9.12
CA VAL A 19 4.38 -0.98 -7.70
C VAL A 19 2.93 -0.71 -7.34
N TRP A 20 2.39 -1.54 -6.46
CA TRP A 20 1.05 -1.38 -5.91
C TRP A 20 1.11 -1.30 -4.39
N GLY A 21 0.21 -0.51 -3.83
CA GLY A 21 0.03 -0.34 -2.40
C GLY A 21 -1.33 -0.86 -1.95
N GLU A 22 -1.30 -1.64 -0.90
CA GLU A 22 -2.47 -2.07 -0.14
C GLU A 22 -2.52 -1.32 1.20
N THR A 23 -3.72 -0.99 1.66
CA THR A 23 -3.95 -0.58 3.05
C THR A 23 -5.08 -1.38 3.67
N LEU A 24 -5.17 -1.34 5.00
CA LEU A 24 -6.10 -2.17 5.76
C LEU A 24 -7.32 -1.40 6.23
N ALA A 25 -8.45 -2.09 6.39
CA ALA A 25 -9.63 -1.57 7.08
C ALA A 25 -9.28 -0.91 8.43
N ALA A 26 -8.43 -1.55 9.22
CA ALA A 26 -7.96 -1.03 10.50
C ALA A 26 -7.34 0.36 10.37
N ALA A 27 -6.44 0.55 9.40
CA ALA A 27 -5.76 1.82 9.16
C ALA A 27 -6.62 2.89 8.47
N LEU A 28 -7.83 2.54 8.02
CA LEU A 28 -8.81 3.46 7.42
C LEU A 28 -9.94 3.83 8.38
N GLY A 29 -10.26 2.93 9.32
CA GLY A 29 -11.35 3.12 10.28
C GLY A 29 -10.91 3.64 11.64
N THR A 30 -9.67 3.35 12.07
CA THR A 30 -9.16 3.72 13.40
C THR A 30 -7.67 4.06 13.35
N ASP A 31 -7.10 4.44 14.48
CA ASP A 31 -5.73 4.91 14.62
C ASP A 31 -5.03 4.33 15.86
N GLY A 32 -3.74 4.65 15.99
CA GLY A 32 -2.84 4.10 17.01
C GLY A 32 -3.00 4.71 18.40
N THR A 33 -3.84 5.72 18.59
CA THR A 33 -4.10 6.30 19.92
C THR A 33 -4.70 5.24 20.87
N ASN A 34 -5.44 4.28 20.32
CA ASN A 34 -6.00 3.14 21.04
C ASN A 34 -4.95 2.29 21.79
N CYS A 35 -3.72 2.22 21.30
CA CYS A 35 -2.63 1.51 21.98
C CYS A 35 -2.20 2.16 23.30
N ASN A 36 -2.58 3.43 23.54
CA ASN A 36 -2.32 4.16 24.79
C ASN A 36 -3.54 4.17 25.73
N HIS A 37 -4.58 3.39 25.44
CA HIS A 37 -5.79 3.35 26.25
C HIS A 37 -5.52 2.76 27.65
N GLN A 38 -6.19 3.30 28.69
CA GLN A 38 -5.98 2.91 30.08
C GLN A 38 -6.35 1.45 30.36
N CYS A 39 -7.37 0.94 29.66
CA CYS A 39 -7.69 -0.48 29.68
C CYS A 39 -6.69 -1.26 28.81
N TRP A 40 -5.86 -2.09 29.47
CA TRP A 40 -4.86 -2.92 28.79
C TRP A 40 -5.48 -3.84 27.72
N ARG A 41 -6.67 -4.42 27.98
CA ARG A 41 -7.36 -5.28 27.00
C ARG A 41 -7.69 -4.52 25.72
N HIS A 42 -8.14 -3.27 25.83
CA HIS A 42 -8.42 -2.40 24.67
C HIS A 42 -7.14 -2.10 23.88
N ALA A 43 -6.08 -1.69 24.57
CA ALA A 43 -4.81 -1.39 23.96
C ALA A 43 -4.21 -2.61 23.24
N ALA A 44 -4.18 -3.77 23.91
CA ALA A 44 -3.70 -5.03 23.35
C ALA A 44 -4.57 -5.52 22.17
N GLY A 45 -5.87 -5.25 22.19
CA GLY A 45 -6.81 -5.52 21.11
C GLY A 45 -6.45 -4.84 19.79
N HIS A 46 -5.74 -3.70 19.85
CA HIS A 46 -5.29 -2.94 18.67
C HIS A 46 -3.85 -3.26 18.23
N VAL A 47 -3.17 -4.23 18.87
CA VAL A 47 -1.80 -4.61 18.51
C VAL A 47 -1.79 -5.46 17.23
N LEU A 48 -1.17 -4.91 16.19
CA LEU A 48 -0.91 -5.54 14.89
C LEU A 48 0.41 -5.02 14.28
N SER A 49 0.84 -5.63 13.18
CA SER A 49 2.09 -5.28 12.50
C SER A 49 1.87 -5.08 10.98
N PRO A 50 2.32 -3.96 10.39
CA PRO A 50 2.81 -2.74 11.05
C PRO A 50 1.79 -2.11 12.02
N PRO A 51 2.21 -1.36 13.05
CA PRO A 51 1.25 -0.78 14.00
C PRO A 51 0.39 0.32 13.35
N LEU A 52 -0.83 0.48 13.87
CA LEU A 52 -1.64 1.67 13.63
C LEU A 52 -0.85 2.92 14.07
N ARG A 53 -1.03 4.03 13.34
CA ARG A 53 -0.26 5.25 13.57
C ARG A 53 -1.01 6.17 14.53
N PRO A 54 -0.32 6.78 15.51
CA PRO A 54 -0.97 7.65 16.50
C PRO A 54 -1.41 9.01 15.92
N ASP A 55 -0.98 9.38 14.72
CA ASP A 55 -1.52 10.54 14.01
C ASP A 55 -2.93 10.22 13.50
N GLU A 56 -3.94 10.79 14.16
CA GLU A 56 -5.38 10.66 13.87
C GLU A 56 -5.75 11.07 12.43
N ASN A 57 -4.91 11.83 11.73
CA ASN A 57 -5.14 12.17 10.32
C ASN A 57 -4.72 11.04 9.36
N THR A 58 -3.96 10.05 9.83
CA THR A 58 -3.46 8.96 8.99
C THR A 58 -4.58 8.23 8.22
N PRO A 59 -5.71 7.85 8.85
CA PRO A 59 -6.79 7.16 8.13
C PRO A 59 -7.36 7.98 6.97
N ARG A 60 -7.60 9.28 7.20
CA ARG A 60 -8.11 10.19 6.16
C ARG A 60 -7.12 10.34 5.00
N GLU A 61 -5.83 10.51 5.29
CA GLU A 61 -4.80 10.61 4.26
C GLU A 61 -4.70 9.32 3.43
N LEU A 62 -4.75 8.15 4.07
CA LEU A 62 -4.75 6.87 3.36
C LEU A 62 -6.01 6.70 2.49
N MET A 63 -7.16 7.18 2.95
CA MET A 63 -8.41 7.20 2.16
C MET A 63 -8.28 8.10 0.92
N ILE A 64 -7.64 9.27 1.05
CA ILE A 64 -7.35 10.15 -0.10
C ILE A 64 -6.41 9.45 -1.08
N LYS A 65 -5.36 8.75 -0.60
CA LYS A 65 -4.47 8.00 -1.50
C LYS A 65 -5.21 6.87 -2.22
N LEU A 66 -6.21 6.24 -1.60
CA LEU A 66 -7.08 5.29 -2.27
C LEU A 66 -7.93 5.98 -3.34
N SER A 67 -8.50 7.16 -3.07
CA SER A 67 -9.36 7.85 -4.02
C SER A 67 -8.61 8.37 -5.26
N THR A 68 -7.34 8.76 -5.11
CA THR A 68 -6.48 9.29 -6.18
C THR A 68 -5.60 8.25 -6.87
N ASP A 69 -5.78 6.96 -6.60
CA ASP A 69 -4.94 5.86 -7.11
C ASP A 69 -3.46 5.90 -6.68
N GLY A 70 -3.15 6.61 -5.60
CA GLY A 70 -1.88 6.46 -4.89
C GLY A 70 -1.74 5.08 -4.24
N LEU A 71 -2.85 4.55 -3.72
CA LEU A 71 -3.02 3.16 -3.25
C LEU A 71 -4.14 2.49 -4.05
N GLN A 72 -4.03 1.17 -4.27
CA GLN A 72 -4.88 0.47 -5.26
C GLN A 72 -5.88 -0.49 -4.63
N CYS A 73 -5.55 -1.08 -3.48
CA CYS A 73 -6.36 -2.14 -2.88
C CYS A 73 -6.57 -1.94 -1.38
N THR A 74 -7.66 -2.53 -0.88
CA THR A 74 -7.97 -2.62 0.54
C THR A 74 -8.04 -4.07 1.00
N GLY A 75 -7.23 -4.42 2.01
CA GLY A 75 -7.29 -5.68 2.74
C GLY A 75 -7.89 -5.50 4.14
N SER A 76 -7.97 -6.59 4.90
CA SER A 76 -8.27 -6.54 6.33
C SER A 76 -7.12 -7.01 7.20
N ASP A 77 -6.22 -7.85 6.67
CA ASP A 77 -5.22 -8.59 7.45
C ASP A 77 -5.84 -9.29 8.67
N ASN A 78 -7.01 -9.91 8.42
CA ASN A 78 -7.83 -10.46 9.49
C ASN A 78 -7.13 -11.64 10.16
N CYS A 79 -6.58 -11.39 11.34
CA CYS A 79 -5.83 -12.33 12.15
C CYS A 79 -6.25 -12.13 13.60
N THR A 80 -7.29 -12.84 14.03
CA THR A 80 -8.00 -12.53 15.27
C THR A 80 -7.54 -13.40 16.43
N PHE A 81 -7.33 -12.77 17.58
CA PHE A 81 -7.02 -13.42 18.85
C PHE A 81 -7.98 -12.91 19.91
N ASN A 82 -8.52 -13.82 20.71
CA ASN A 82 -9.36 -13.45 21.85
C ASN A 82 -8.52 -12.79 22.96
N ALA A 83 -9.20 -12.24 23.96
CA ALA A 83 -8.51 -11.52 25.03
C ALA A 83 -7.52 -12.38 25.83
N ASP A 84 -7.82 -13.65 26.06
CA ASP A 84 -6.93 -14.57 26.77
C ASP A 84 -5.64 -14.84 25.98
N GLN A 85 -5.77 -15.00 24.66
CA GLN A 85 -4.62 -15.14 23.76
C GLN A 85 -3.79 -13.85 23.72
N LYS A 86 -4.44 -12.68 23.66
CA LYS A 86 -3.73 -11.39 23.77
C LYS A 86 -2.98 -11.27 25.11
N ALA A 87 -3.58 -11.75 26.20
CA ALA A 87 -3.02 -11.69 27.57
C ALA A 87 -1.68 -12.42 27.74
N LEU A 88 -1.28 -13.28 26.81
CA LEU A 88 0.07 -13.87 26.78
C LEU A 88 1.18 -12.80 26.81
N GLY A 89 0.93 -11.61 26.29
CA GLY A 89 1.87 -10.48 26.30
C GLY A 89 1.56 -9.39 27.34
N LYS A 90 0.79 -9.69 28.39
CA LYS A 90 0.38 -8.69 29.40
C LYS A 90 1.55 -7.94 30.04
N ASN A 91 2.67 -8.63 30.26
CA ASN A 91 3.87 -8.08 30.88
C ASN A 91 5.00 -7.81 29.87
N ASP A 92 4.78 -8.10 28.58
CA ASP A 92 5.78 -8.00 27.53
C ASP A 92 5.07 -7.88 26.18
N PHE A 93 5.02 -6.67 25.61
CA PHE A 93 4.27 -6.39 24.39
C PHE A 93 4.74 -7.22 23.20
N THR A 94 6.00 -7.66 23.20
CA THR A 94 6.58 -8.49 22.11
C THR A 94 5.94 -9.88 22.04
N LYS A 95 5.27 -10.31 23.11
CA LYS A 95 4.56 -11.58 23.22
C LYS A 95 3.06 -11.46 22.96
N ILE A 96 2.54 -10.25 22.71
CA ILE A 96 1.15 -10.09 22.30
C ILE A 96 1.03 -10.63 20.87
N PRO A 97 0.17 -11.63 20.61
CA PRO A 97 -0.06 -12.11 19.26
C PRO A 97 -0.60 -10.97 18.39
N ASN A 98 0.07 -10.70 17.28
CA ASN A 98 -0.19 -9.56 16.41
C ASN A 98 -1.34 -9.88 15.45
N GLY A 99 -2.34 -9.00 15.41
CA GLY A 99 -3.48 -9.15 14.51
C GLY A 99 -4.77 -8.58 15.08
N VAL A 100 -5.70 -8.25 14.18
CA VAL A 100 -6.98 -7.60 14.47
C VAL A 100 -8.10 -8.20 13.61
N ASN A 101 -9.34 -7.85 13.94
CA ASN A 101 -10.50 -8.10 13.11
C ASN A 101 -10.59 -7.09 11.95
N GLY A 102 -11.38 -7.44 10.93
CA GLY A 102 -11.76 -6.47 9.90
C GLY A 102 -12.35 -7.08 8.63
N VAL A 103 -12.43 -8.41 8.51
CA VAL A 103 -12.96 -9.06 7.29
C VAL A 103 -14.42 -8.67 7.00
N GLU A 104 -15.26 -8.62 8.04
CA GLU A 104 -16.67 -8.27 7.96
C GLU A 104 -16.87 -6.76 7.73
N ASP A 105 -16.16 -5.94 8.51
CA ASP A 105 -16.40 -4.50 8.57
C ASP A 105 -15.73 -3.69 7.44
N ARG A 106 -14.76 -4.29 6.71
CA ARG A 106 -13.95 -3.59 5.70
C ARG A 106 -14.80 -2.77 4.73
N MET A 107 -15.84 -3.36 4.14
CA MET A 107 -16.61 -2.67 3.11
C MET A 107 -17.39 -1.49 3.68
N SER A 108 -18.06 -1.64 4.84
CA SER A 108 -18.78 -0.54 5.47
C SER A 108 -17.84 0.58 5.93
N ILE A 109 -16.66 0.25 6.47
CA ILE A 109 -15.67 1.25 6.88
C ILE A 109 -15.17 2.05 5.68
N VAL A 110 -14.82 1.39 4.58
CA VAL A 110 -14.35 2.07 3.36
C VAL A 110 -15.49 2.90 2.73
N TRP A 111 -16.73 2.42 2.79
CA TRP A 111 -17.89 3.17 2.30
C TRP A 111 -18.17 4.41 3.15
N ASP A 112 -18.31 4.26 4.46
CA ASP A 112 -18.62 5.36 5.38
C ASP A 112 -17.54 6.45 5.34
N LYS A 113 -16.28 6.06 5.56
CA LYS A 113 -15.14 6.98 5.63
C LYS A 113 -14.68 7.49 4.27
N GLY A 114 -15.07 6.82 3.18
CA GLY A 114 -14.66 7.15 1.82
C GLY A 114 -15.77 7.77 0.98
N VAL A 115 -16.80 6.98 0.70
CA VAL A 115 -17.90 7.36 -0.20
C VAL A 115 -18.88 8.30 0.47
N HIS A 116 -19.40 7.93 1.64
CA HIS A 116 -20.37 8.75 2.37
C HIS A 116 -19.74 10.08 2.81
N ALA A 117 -18.47 10.05 3.23
CA ALA A 117 -17.69 11.25 3.55
C ALA A 117 -17.32 12.15 2.34
N GLY A 118 -17.64 11.74 1.10
CA GLY A 118 -17.37 12.53 -0.11
C GLY A 118 -15.92 12.56 -0.58
N ILE A 119 -15.06 11.66 -0.08
CA ILE A 119 -13.63 11.55 -0.45
C ILE A 119 -13.45 10.71 -1.71
N MET A 120 -14.32 9.72 -1.93
CA MET A 120 -14.21 8.70 -2.97
C MET A 120 -15.53 8.50 -3.70
N SER A 121 -15.51 8.27 -5.01
CA SER A 121 -16.73 7.90 -5.75
C SER A 121 -17.12 6.43 -5.52
N PRO A 122 -18.39 6.04 -5.68
CA PRO A 122 -18.82 4.64 -5.61
C PRO A 122 -18.07 3.73 -6.61
N THR A 123 -17.79 4.23 -7.82
CA THR A 123 -17.00 3.48 -8.81
C THR A 123 -15.58 3.22 -8.33
N ARG A 124 -14.96 4.19 -7.65
CA ARG A 124 -13.63 4.01 -7.08
C ARG A 124 -13.66 3.07 -5.86
N PHE A 125 -14.73 3.09 -5.06
CA PHE A 125 -14.97 2.10 -4.01
C PHE A 125 -14.98 0.67 -4.57
N VAL A 126 -15.70 0.42 -5.67
CA VAL A 126 -15.69 -0.89 -6.35
C VAL A 126 -14.27 -1.27 -6.78
N ALA A 127 -13.53 -0.33 -7.35
CA ALA A 127 -12.16 -0.57 -7.80
C ALA A 127 -11.22 -1.01 -6.67
N VAL A 128 -11.22 -0.30 -5.54
CA VAL A 128 -10.28 -0.56 -4.42
C VAL A 128 -10.70 -1.71 -3.50
N THR A 129 -11.95 -2.17 -3.60
CA THR A 129 -12.47 -3.26 -2.79
C THR A 129 -12.56 -4.60 -3.53
N SER A 130 -12.53 -4.59 -4.88
CA SER A 130 -12.65 -5.79 -5.71
C SER A 130 -11.87 -5.76 -7.02
N THR A 131 -12.17 -4.82 -7.95
CA THR A 131 -11.69 -4.88 -9.35
C THR A 131 -10.17 -4.84 -9.46
N ASN A 132 -9.49 -3.96 -8.71
CA ASN A 132 -8.03 -3.84 -8.78
C ASN A 132 -7.35 -5.11 -8.27
N THR A 133 -7.81 -5.66 -7.14
CA THR A 133 -7.34 -6.93 -6.59
C THR A 133 -7.53 -8.07 -7.59
N ALA A 134 -8.70 -8.16 -8.23
CA ALA A 134 -8.95 -9.16 -9.27
C ALA A 134 -7.99 -9.03 -10.46
N LYS A 135 -7.65 -7.81 -10.89
CA LYS A 135 -6.67 -7.59 -11.96
C LYS A 135 -5.25 -7.96 -11.55
N ILE A 136 -4.82 -7.58 -10.34
CA ILE A 136 -3.48 -7.85 -9.81
C ILE A 136 -3.26 -9.36 -9.64
N PHE A 137 -4.26 -10.10 -9.13
CA PHE A 137 -4.17 -11.53 -8.89
C PHE A 137 -4.68 -12.39 -10.06
N ASN A 138 -4.82 -11.82 -11.26
CA ASN A 138 -5.19 -12.52 -12.49
C ASN A 138 -6.56 -13.24 -12.46
N LEU A 139 -7.54 -12.63 -11.81
CA LEU A 139 -8.92 -13.13 -11.70
C LEU A 139 -9.92 -12.28 -12.47
N TYR A 140 -9.52 -11.14 -13.03
CA TYR A 140 -10.39 -10.30 -13.86
C TYR A 140 -10.50 -10.86 -15.29
N PRO A 141 -11.69 -10.93 -15.93
CA PRO A 141 -13.00 -10.47 -15.46
C PRO A 141 -13.84 -11.55 -14.75
N ARG A 142 -13.30 -12.72 -14.43
CA ARG A 142 -14.06 -13.75 -13.70
C ARG A 142 -14.59 -13.24 -12.35
N LYS A 143 -13.80 -12.42 -11.65
CA LYS A 143 -14.16 -11.72 -10.41
C LYS A 143 -14.00 -10.19 -10.54
N GLY A 144 -14.66 -9.46 -9.65
CA GLY A 144 -14.48 -8.01 -9.51
C GLY A 144 -15.15 -7.16 -10.60
N VAL A 145 -16.13 -7.71 -11.31
CA VAL A 145 -16.95 -7.01 -12.30
C VAL A 145 -18.32 -7.67 -12.43
N ILE A 146 -19.35 -6.86 -12.70
CA ILE A 146 -20.69 -7.33 -13.08
C ILE A 146 -20.74 -7.35 -14.61
N ALA A 147 -20.52 -8.51 -15.20
CA ALA A 147 -20.55 -8.71 -16.65
C ALA A 147 -21.02 -10.12 -17.01
N VAL A 148 -21.53 -10.29 -18.23
CA VAL A 148 -21.88 -11.61 -18.76
C VAL A 148 -20.62 -12.49 -18.80
N GLY A 149 -20.72 -13.69 -18.22
CA GLY A 149 -19.62 -14.65 -18.14
C GLY A 149 -18.75 -14.54 -16.87
N SER A 150 -18.95 -13.52 -16.03
CA SER A 150 -18.32 -13.43 -14.70
C SER A 150 -19.04 -14.29 -13.68
N ASP A 151 -18.33 -14.69 -12.61
CA ASP A 151 -18.97 -15.41 -11.50
C ASP A 151 -19.98 -14.50 -10.80
N ALA A 152 -21.12 -15.07 -10.41
CA ALA A 152 -22.20 -14.35 -9.74
C ALA A 152 -21.90 -14.10 -8.25
N ASP A 153 -20.80 -13.39 -7.99
CA ASP A 153 -20.42 -12.84 -6.70
C ASP A 153 -20.84 -11.37 -6.65
N VAL A 154 -22.03 -11.12 -6.09
CA VAL A 154 -22.70 -9.82 -6.17
C VAL A 154 -23.16 -9.39 -4.78
N VAL A 155 -22.96 -8.13 -4.45
CA VAL A 155 -23.48 -7.53 -3.21
C VAL A 155 -24.57 -6.53 -3.58
N ILE A 156 -25.75 -6.70 -3.01
CA ILE A 156 -26.79 -5.67 -2.99
C ILE A 156 -26.49 -4.78 -1.79
N TRP A 157 -26.16 -3.52 -2.09
CA TRP A 157 -25.63 -2.58 -1.11
C TRP A 157 -26.66 -1.48 -0.84
N ASP A 158 -27.08 -1.32 0.41
CA ASP A 158 -27.88 -0.18 0.83
C ASP A 158 -26.94 0.97 1.23
N PRO A 159 -26.86 2.06 0.45
CA PRO A 159 -25.93 3.16 0.70
C PRO A 159 -26.36 4.07 1.86
N ASN A 160 -27.58 3.93 2.37
CA ASN A 160 -28.20 4.81 3.37
C ASN A 160 -28.50 4.10 4.69
N ARG A 161 -28.59 2.76 4.70
CA ARG A 161 -28.74 2.00 5.94
C ARG A 161 -27.55 2.26 6.86
N LYS A 162 -27.86 2.48 8.13
CA LYS A 162 -26.89 2.67 9.20
C LYS A 162 -26.81 1.41 10.05
N ARG A 163 -25.63 1.12 10.59
CA ARG A 163 -25.43 0.13 11.66
C ARG A 163 -24.37 0.62 12.63
N VAL A 164 -24.48 0.20 13.88
CA VAL A 164 -23.41 0.37 14.86
C VAL A 164 -22.59 -0.91 14.88
N ILE A 165 -21.28 -0.80 14.68
CA ILE A 165 -20.39 -1.97 14.74
C ILE A 165 -20.24 -2.39 16.20
N SER A 166 -20.48 -3.66 16.49
CA SER A 166 -20.29 -4.22 17.83
C SER A 166 -19.90 -5.69 17.80
N ALA A 167 -18.99 -6.09 18.69
CA ALA A 167 -18.63 -7.47 18.95
C ALA A 167 -19.84 -8.34 19.38
N ASP A 168 -20.88 -7.73 19.96
CA ASP A 168 -22.09 -8.48 20.33
C ASP A 168 -22.95 -8.89 19.13
N THR A 169 -22.74 -8.24 17.97
CA THR A 169 -23.58 -8.40 16.78
C THR A 169 -22.84 -8.95 15.56
N HIS A 170 -21.51 -8.91 15.56
CA HIS A 170 -20.71 -9.41 14.45
C HIS A 170 -20.78 -10.95 14.37
N VAL A 171 -20.42 -11.52 13.23
CA VAL A 171 -20.38 -12.99 13.05
C VAL A 171 -18.99 -13.58 13.24
N GLN A 172 -18.01 -12.76 13.62
CA GLN A 172 -16.65 -13.19 13.87
C GLN A 172 -16.55 -13.95 15.20
N ALA A 173 -15.63 -14.91 15.28
CA ALA A 173 -15.48 -15.74 16.48
C ALA A 173 -14.73 -15.05 17.65
N VAL A 174 -14.22 -13.83 17.43
CA VAL A 174 -13.39 -13.10 18.40
C VAL A 174 -14.26 -12.24 19.32
N ASP A 175 -13.89 -12.13 20.59
CA ASP A 175 -14.63 -11.40 21.62
C ASP A 175 -14.29 -9.90 21.69
N PHE A 176 -13.96 -9.31 20.53
CA PHE A 176 -13.50 -7.93 20.40
C PHE A 176 -13.70 -7.39 18.98
N ASN A 177 -13.99 -6.10 18.84
CA ASN A 177 -13.98 -5.39 17.56
C ASN A 177 -13.20 -4.07 17.68
N ILE A 178 -12.19 -3.84 16.83
CA ILE A 178 -11.41 -2.58 16.82
C ILE A 178 -12.23 -1.34 16.37
N PHE A 179 -13.45 -1.55 15.85
CA PHE A 179 -14.37 -0.50 15.45
C PHE A 179 -15.60 -0.41 16.39
N GLU A 180 -15.50 -0.96 17.61
CA GLU A 180 -16.59 -1.02 18.58
C GLU A 180 -17.29 0.35 18.77
N GLY A 181 -18.62 0.35 18.69
CA GLY A 181 -19.45 1.54 18.88
C GLY A 181 -19.47 2.51 17.70
N MET A 182 -18.75 2.23 16.60
CA MET A 182 -18.75 3.09 15.42
C MET A 182 -20.06 2.95 14.64
N GLU A 183 -20.82 4.05 14.52
CA GLU A 183 -21.91 4.14 13.55
C GLU A 183 -21.31 4.27 12.15
N VAL A 184 -21.71 3.38 11.24
CA VAL A 184 -21.32 3.40 9.82
C VAL A 184 -22.57 3.43 8.95
N THR A 185 -22.50 4.22 7.88
CA THR A 185 -23.51 4.24 6.81
C THR A 185 -23.03 3.37 5.65
N GLY A 186 -23.92 2.62 5.01
CA GLY A 186 -23.58 1.69 3.94
C GLY A 186 -23.42 0.25 4.45
N VAL A 187 -24.37 -0.61 4.11
CA VAL A 187 -24.45 -2.00 4.62
C VAL A 187 -24.76 -2.96 3.47
N PRO A 188 -24.12 -4.15 3.43
CA PRO A 188 -24.51 -5.21 2.49
C PRO A 188 -25.84 -5.81 2.93
N GLU A 189 -26.91 -5.54 2.18
CA GLU A 189 -28.24 -6.09 2.47
C GLU A 189 -28.35 -7.55 2.02
N TYR A 190 -27.81 -7.84 0.82
CA TYR A 190 -27.70 -9.20 0.30
C TYR A 190 -26.29 -9.46 -0.22
N VAL A 191 -25.77 -10.67 0.05
CA VAL A 191 -24.51 -11.14 -0.51
C VAL A 191 -24.77 -12.44 -1.25
N ILE A 192 -24.51 -12.43 -2.55
CA ILE A 192 -24.67 -13.55 -3.45
C ILE A 192 -23.27 -14.06 -3.78
N VAL A 193 -23.03 -15.36 -3.61
CA VAL A 193 -21.76 -16.03 -3.92
C VAL A 193 -22.04 -17.14 -4.91
N ASN A 194 -21.40 -17.13 -6.08
CA ASN A 194 -21.66 -18.05 -7.19
C ASN A 194 -23.16 -18.30 -7.47
N GLY A 195 -23.98 -17.25 -7.37
CA GLY A 195 -25.43 -17.31 -7.63
C GLY A 195 -26.29 -17.80 -6.46
N ARG A 196 -25.71 -18.09 -5.29
CA ARG A 196 -26.43 -18.44 -4.06
C ARG A 196 -26.47 -17.25 -3.10
N VAL A 197 -27.65 -16.93 -2.60
CA VAL A 197 -27.81 -15.94 -1.51
C VAL A 197 -27.20 -16.52 -0.24
N CYS A 198 -26.14 -15.88 0.25
CA CYS A 198 -25.38 -16.25 1.45
C CYS A 198 -25.59 -15.27 2.61
N VAL A 199 -26.02 -14.04 2.32
CA VAL A 199 -26.53 -13.09 3.31
C VAL A 199 -27.86 -12.56 2.78
N ASP A 200 -28.88 -12.51 3.63
CA ASP A 200 -30.25 -12.15 3.30
C ASP A 200 -30.83 -11.28 4.42
N ASP A 201 -31.11 -10.01 4.12
CA ASP A 201 -31.45 -8.93 5.09
C ASP A 201 -30.53 -8.95 6.32
N CYS A 202 -29.23 -8.89 6.06
CA CYS A 202 -28.16 -8.94 7.07
C CYS A 202 -28.00 -10.27 7.83
N ASP A 203 -28.81 -11.29 7.59
CA ASP A 203 -28.66 -12.61 8.22
C ASP A 203 -27.75 -13.54 7.41
N LEU A 204 -26.71 -14.08 8.06
CA LEU A 204 -25.77 -15.02 7.44
C LEU A 204 -26.41 -16.41 7.23
N LYS A 205 -26.52 -16.83 5.98
CA LYS A 205 -27.06 -18.14 5.54
C LYS A 205 -26.03 -18.98 4.77
N ALA A 206 -24.74 -18.79 5.08
CA ALA A 206 -23.65 -19.47 4.43
C ALA A 206 -23.59 -20.97 4.78
N VAL A 207 -23.14 -21.78 3.82
CA VAL A 207 -22.97 -23.23 3.99
C VAL A 207 -21.48 -23.55 3.99
N HIS A 208 -21.01 -24.23 5.04
CA HIS A 208 -19.63 -24.68 5.14
C HIS A 208 -19.23 -25.52 3.92
N GLY A 209 -18.06 -25.25 3.33
CA GLY A 209 -17.55 -25.96 2.16
C GLY A 209 -18.13 -25.52 0.80
N TYR A 210 -19.03 -24.52 0.77
CA TYR A 210 -19.58 -24.02 -0.50
C TYR A 210 -18.53 -23.24 -1.33
N GLY A 211 -17.62 -22.54 -0.65
CA GLY A 211 -16.51 -21.83 -1.29
C GLY A 211 -15.56 -22.80 -2.01
N LYS A 212 -15.00 -22.36 -3.13
CA LYS A 212 -14.05 -23.14 -3.93
C LYS A 212 -12.72 -22.41 -4.02
N PHE A 213 -11.64 -23.18 -4.03
CA PHE A 213 -10.34 -22.66 -4.42
C PHE A 213 -10.39 -22.15 -5.86
N ILE A 214 -9.71 -21.03 -6.12
CA ILE A 214 -9.61 -20.42 -7.43
C ILE A 214 -8.12 -20.33 -7.77
N GLU A 215 -7.71 -21.07 -8.79
CA GLU A 215 -6.36 -20.97 -9.33
C GLU A 215 -6.14 -19.58 -9.94
N THR A 216 -5.01 -18.97 -9.59
CA THR A 216 -4.55 -17.69 -10.13
C THR A 216 -3.41 -17.96 -11.12
N PRO A 217 -3.64 -17.86 -12.43
CA PRO A 217 -2.58 -18.08 -13.41
C PRO A 217 -1.43 -17.09 -13.21
N VAL A 218 -0.20 -17.55 -13.42
CA VAL A 218 0.99 -16.69 -13.40
C VAL A 218 0.97 -15.67 -14.54
N TYR A 219 1.82 -14.65 -14.44
CA TYR A 219 1.93 -13.55 -15.42
C TYR A 219 0.62 -12.78 -15.68
N PRO A 220 -0.01 -12.18 -14.64
CA PRO A 220 -1.16 -11.30 -14.84
C PRO A 220 -0.82 -10.19 -15.86
N PRO A 221 -1.56 -10.06 -16.97
CA PRO A 221 -1.29 -9.03 -17.98
C PRO A 221 -1.29 -7.61 -17.40
N TYR A 222 -2.22 -7.34 -16.47
CA TYR A 222 -2.29 -6.05 -15.76
C TYR A 222 -0.99 -5.64 -15.05
N VAL A 223 -0.16 -6.60 -14.67
CA VAL A 223 1.13 -6.40 -13.99
C VAL A 223 2.28 -6.53 -14.98
N TYR A 224 2.34 -7.63 -15.72
CA TYR A 224 3.52 -8.02 -16.49
C TYR A 224 3.63 -7.34 -17.85
N ASP A 225 2.52 -6.94 -18.48
CA ASP A 225 2.59 -6.21 -19.76
C ASP A 225 3.40 -4.92 -19.60
N GLN A 226 3.21 -4.21 -18.48
CA GLN A 226 3.96 -2.99 -18.16
C GLN A 226 5.46 -3.24 -17.97
N ILE A 227 5.82 -4.41 -17.43
CA ILE A 227 7.21 -4.80 -17.20
C ILE A 227 7.85 -5.16 -18.53
N GLU A 228 7.19 -5.99 -19.34
CA GLU A 228 7.69 -6.40 -20.65
C GLU A 228 7.86 -5.22 -21.60
N GLU A 229 6.88 -4.31 -21.65
CA GLU A 229 6.98 -3.08 -22.43
C GLU A 229 8.15 -2.22 -21.99
N ARG A 230 8.43 -2.16 -20.68
CA ARG A 230 9.58 -1.43 -20.14
C ARG A 230 10.90 -2.09 -20.48
N GLU A 231 10.96 -3.42 -20.52
CA GLU A 231 12.16 -4.17 -20.90
C GLU A 231 12.48 -4.06 -22.39
N LYS A 232 11.45 -3.97 -23.24
CA LYS A 232 11.59 -3.75 -24.69
C LYS A 232 12.16 -2.36 -25.05
N ARG A 233 12.16 -1.40 -24.11
CA ARG A 233 12.67 -0.04 -24.38
C ARG A 233 14.20 -0.06 -24.53
N PRO A 234 14.76 0.49 -25.63
CA PRO A 234 16.21 0.53 -25.84
C PRO A 234 16.89 1.33 -24.73
N ARG A 235 17.93 0.75 -24.10
CA ARG A 235 18.64 1.34 -22.95
C ARG A 235 19.88 2.16 -23.33
N GLY A 236 20.18 2.30 -24.61
CA GLY A 236 21.32 3.08 -25.08
C GLY A 236 21.44 3.10 -26.60
N VAL A 237 22.26 4.01 -27.09
CA VAL A 237 22.73 4.03 -28.48
C VAL A 237 24.04 3.26 -28.51
N ALA A 238 24.16 2.27 -29.38
CA ALA A 238 25.44 1.60 -29.62
C ALA A 238 26.42 2.64 -30.19
N ARG A 239 27.51 2.90 -29.47
CA ARG A 239 28.56 3.83 -29.88
C ARG A 239 29.80 3.06 -30.32
N THR A 240 30.45 3.54 -31.36
CA THR A 240 31.74 3.03 -31.80
C THR A 240 32.85 3.36 -30.79
N ALA A 241 33.97 2.64 -30.81
CA ALA A 241 35.11 2.91 -29.95
C ALA A 241 35.65 4.36 -30.10
N ALA A 242 35.57 4.91 -31.32
CA ALA A 242 35.96 6.30 -31.61
C ALA A 242 35.03 7.31 -30.93
N GLU A 243 33.72 7.08 -30.97
CA GLU A 243 32.74 7.94 -30.30
C GLU A 243 32.85 7.85 -28.77
N ILE A 244 33.09 6.65 -28.23
CA ILE A 244 33.32 6.46 -26.79
C ILE A 244 34.52 7.29 -26.34
N LYS A 245 35.64 7.22 -27.08
CA LYS A 245 36.83 8.01 -26.77
C LYS A 245 36.57 9.52 -26.89
N LYS A 246 35.93 9.96 -27.97
CA LYS A 246 35.59 11.37 -28.18
C LYS A 246 34.76 11.94 -27.03
N TYR A 247 33.69 11.26 -26.62
CA TYR A 247 32.83 11.74 -25.55
C TYR A 247 33.51 11.66 -24.17
N ALA A 248 34.37 10.66 -23.94
CA ALA A 248 35.16 10.60 -22.70
C ALA A 248 36.14 11.78 -22.59
N ASP A 249 36.78 12.15 -23.70
CA ASP A 249 37.69 13.29 -23.76
C ASP A 249 36.93 14.62 -23.56
N GLU A 250 35.74 14.76 -24.17
CA GLU A 250 34.85 15.92 -23.98
C GLU A 250 34.37 16.06 -22.52
N ASP A 251 33.93 14.96 -21.90
CA ASP A 251 33.49 14.93 -20.50
C ASP A 251 34.64 15.27 -19.53
N ALA A 252 35.86 14.79 -19.80
CA ALA A 252 37.04 15.12 -19.02
C ALA A 252 37.39 16.62 -19.10
N ALA A 253 37.30 17.22 -20.30
CA ALA A 253 37.51 18.65 -20.50
C ALA A 253 36.43 19.50 -19.78
N LEU A 254 35.17 19.06 -19.81
CA LEU A 254 34.06 19.69 -19.07
C LEU A 254 34.24 19.59 -17.55
N ALA A 255 34.76 18.47 -17.04
CA ALA A 255 35.07 18.32 -15.62
C ALA A 255 36.20 19.26 -15.18
N GLN A 256 37.28 19.32 -15.96
CA GLN A 256 38.42 20.21 -15.69
C GLN A 256 38.02 21.69 -15.74
N SER A 257 37.21 22.10 -16.71
CA SER A 257 36.69 23.47 -16.79
C SER A 257 35.77 23.82 -15.63
N ARG A 258 34.91 22.90 -15.18
CA ARG A 258 34.08 23.08 -13.97
C ARG A 258 34.92 23.21 -12.70
N GLU A 259 35.99 22.44 -12.58
CA GLU A 259 36.89 22.49 -11.43
C GLU A 259 37.72 23.77 -11.42
N ALA A 260 38.24 24.20 -12.58
CA ALA A 260 38.92 25.48 -12.74
C ALA A 260 38.00 26.68 -12.42
N ALA A 261 36.74 26.64 -12.87
CA ALA A 261 35.75 27.66 -12.53
C ALA A 261 35.46 27.70 -11.02
N LYS A 262 35.34 26.55 -10.35
CA LYS A 262 35.19 26.48 -8.90
C LYS A 262 36.42 27.01 -8.15
N ALA A 263 37.63 26.74 -8.66
CA ALA A 263 38.86 27.25 -8.08
C ALA A 263 38.99 28.77 -8.24
N ALA A 264 38.61 29.33 -9.39
CA ALA A 264 38.64 30.77 -9.65
C ALA A 264 37.68 31.56 -8.74
N VAL A 265 36.51 30.99 -8.42
CA VAL A 265 35.55 31.60 -7.47
C VAL A 265 36.09 31.64 -6.03
N ARG A 266 37.02 30.73 -5.67
CA ARG A 266 37.59 30.64 -4.32
C ARG A 266 38.72 31.65 -4.04
N ILE A 267 39.25 32.32 -5.07
CA ILE A 267 40.47 33.17 -4.96
C ILE A 267 40.15 34.68 -4.85
N GLN A 268 38.89 35.13 -4.88
CA GLN A 268 38.60 36.55 -4.63
C GLN A 268 38.54 36.85 -3.11
N PRO A 269 39.46 37.64 -2.54
CA PRO A 269 39.33 38.11 -1.17
C PRO A 269 38.25 39.20 -1.10
N ILE A 270 37.33 39.06 -0.15
CA ILE A 270 36.35 40.10 0.19
C ILE A 270 37.12 41.32 0.71
N GLN A 271 37.26 42.37 -0.09
CA GLN A 271 37.68 43.69 0.37
C GLN A 271 36.48 44.37 1.03
N THR A 272 36.47 44.42 2.36
CA THR A 272 35.60 45.32 3.11
C THR A 272 36.23 46.71 3.13
N ASN A 273 35.60 47.70 2.51
CA ASN A 273 35.84 49.10 2.82
C ASN A 273 34.50 49.85 2.79
N GLY A 274 34.13 50.43 3.93
CA GLY A 274 32.97 51.30 4.06
C GLY A 274 33.31 52.77 3.78
N THR A 275 32.29 53.55 3.44
CA THR A 275 32.08 54.96 3.84
C THR A 275 30.65 55.39 3.48
N ASN A 276 30.21 56.47 4.14
CA ASN A 276 28.83 56.86 4.45
C ASN A 276 28.00 57.54 3.34
N HIS A 277 26.68 57.39 3.48
CA HIS A 277 25.53 58.28 3.17
C HIS A 277 25.59 59.27 1.98
N ASP A 278 24.60 59.20 1.09
CA ASP A 278 23.44 60.13 1.13
C ASP A 278 22.29 59.69 0.20
N THR A 279 21.05 60.02 0.57
CA THR A 279 19.83 59.77 -0.25
C THR A 279 19.27 61.07 -0.82
N PRO A 280 18.56 61.03 -1.96
CA PRO A 280 17.22 61.63 -1.95
C PRO A 280 16.11 60.80 -2.62
N ARG A 281 14.88 61.13 -2.22
CA ARG A 281 13.58 60.48 -2.47
C ARG A 281 13.07 60.51 -3.93
N LYS A 282 12.47 59.37 -4.32
CA LYS A 282 11.32 59.02 -5.22
C LYS A 282 10.69 60.08 -6.16
N PRO A 283 10.15 59.61 -7.30
CA PRO A 283 8.69 59.47 -7.37
C PRO A 283 8.18 58.14 -7.95
N ARG A 284 6.92 57.84 -7.60
CA ARG A 284 6.13 56.67 -8.01
C ARG A 284 5.70 56.77 -9.49
N PHE A 285 5.75 55.65 -10.20
CA PHE A 285 4.89 55.38 -11.35
C PHE A 285 4.32 53.96 -11.23
N ALA A 286 3.03 53.82 -11.56
CA ALA A 286 2.31 52.56 -11.76
C ALA A 286 1.56 52.69 -13.10
N PRO A 287 0.96 51.62 -13.63
CA PRO A 287 1.45 50.26 -13.88
C PRO A 287 1.52 50.01 -15.41
N ILE A 288 2.35 49.08 -15.90
CA ILE A 288 2.27 48.64 -17.30
C ILE A 288 2.16 47.12 -17.37
N SER A 289 1.08 46.71 -18.05
CA SER A 289 0.66 45.38 -18.46
C SER A 289 1.73 44.62 -19.23
N CYS A 290 2.03 43.38 -18.83
CA CYS A 290 2.72 42.40 -19.67
C CYS A 290 2.18 40.97 -19.42
N THR A 291 1.54 40.40 -20.44
CA THR A 291 1.40 38.97 -20.71
C THR A 291 1.72 38.76 -22.19
N PRO A 292 2.05 37.54 -22.67
CA PRO A 292 3.29 36.79 -22.43
C PRO A 292 3.96 36.40 -23.77
N THR A 293 5.27 36.14 -23.78
CA THR A 293 5.94 35.43 -24.87
C THR A 293 6.77 34.25 -24.33
N LEU A 294 6.36 33.06 -24.80
CA LEU A 294 6.82 31.66 -24.62
C LEU A 294 8.35 31.42 -24.84
N PRO A 295 8.89 30.18 -24.78
CA PRO A 295 8.74 29.05 -23.83
C PRO A 295 10.12 28.42 -23.43
N ASP A 296 10.06 27.24 -22.80
CA ASP A 296 11.06 26.16 -22.70
C ASP A 296 11.86 25.95 -21.39
N SER A 297 11.36 24.95 -20.64
CA SER A 297 12.08 23.74 -20.23
C SER A 297 13.48 23.88 -19.62
N ALA A 298 13.55 23.69 -18.30
CA ALA A 298 14.73 23.09 -17.66
C ALA A 298 14.30 22.21 -16.48
N VAL A 299 14.10 20.92 -16.76
CA VAL A 299 14.09 19.86 -15.74
C VAL A 299 15.52 19.73 -15.21
N VAL A 300 15.70 19.95 -13.91
CA VAL A 300 16.94 19.66 -13.20
C VAL A 300 16.77 18.34 -12.44
N THR A 301 17.58 17.35 -12.79
CA THR A 301 17.87 16.20 -11.90
C THR A 301 19.38 15.96 -11.89
N PRO A 302 20.03 15.91 -10.71
CA PRO A 302 21.39 15.39 -10.62
C PRO A 302 21.32 13.89 -10.32
N SER A 303 21.94 13.07 -11.16
CA SER A 303 22.36 11.72 -10.73
C SER A 303 23.73 11.43 -11.30
N ALA A 304 24.74 11.59 -10.45
CA ALA A 304 26.07 11.07 -10.71
C ALA A 304 26.06 9.58 -10.39
N LYS A 305 26.02 8.73 -11.43
CA LYS A 305 26.60 7.38 -11.47
C LYS A 305 26.57 6.90 -12.92
N GLY A 306 27.75 6.65 -13.47
CA GLY A 306 27.95 6.23 -14.87
C GLY A 306 27.41 4.82 -15.17
N PRO A 307 27.43 4.41 -16.46
CA PRO A 307 26.84 3.16 -16.92
C PRO A 307 27.67 1.94 -16.47
N ARG A 308 26.98 0.86 -16.08
CA ARG A 308 27.57 -0.44 -15.72
C ARG A 308 27.75 -1.30 -16.96
N LEU A 309 28.85 -2.05 -17.01
CA LEU A 309 29.13 -3.05 -18.05
C LEU A 309 28.38 -4.37 -17.75
N GLU A 310 27.78 -4.98 -18.77
CA GLU A 310 27.10 -6.27 -18.68
C GLU A 310 28.09 -7.43 -18.49
N GLY A 311 27.72 -8.41 -17.66
CA GLY A 311 28.38 -9.73 -17.64
C GLY A 311 29.06 -10.17 -16.34
N GLN A 312 29.05 -9.39 -15.25
CA GLN A 312 29.56 -9.87 -13.95
C GLN A 312 28.41 -10.22 -12.99
N ARG A 313 28.39 -11.48 -12.54
CA ARG A 313 27.58 -11.91 -11.38
C ARG A 313 28.05 -11.14 -10.15
N ASN A 314 27.11 -10.47 -9.50
CA ASN A 314 27.37 -9.69 -8.29
C ASN A 314 27.55 -10.65 -7.10
N LEU A 315 28.77 -10.77 -6.58
CA LEU A 315 29.13 -11.64 -5.46
C LEU A 315 28.86 -11.01 -4.08
N GLN A 316 28.11 -9.91 -4.03
CA GLN A 316 27.90 -9.12 -2.80
C GLN A 316 26.45 -8.87 -2.42
N ASP A 317 25.49 -9.55 -3.04
CA ASP A 317 24.09 -9.54 -2.60
C ASP A 317 23.52 -10.97 -2.50
N SER A 318 23.94 -11.71 -1.48
CA SER A 318 23.16 -12.81 -0.90
C SER A 318 23.64 -13.14 0.52
N THR A 319 22.86 -12.65 1.49
CA THR A 319 22.45 -13.24 2.80
C THR A 319 23.41 -14.09 3.64
N PHE A 320 23.45 -13.75 4.95
CA PHE A 320 23.63 -14.64 6.10
C PHE A 320 24.90 -15.52 6.12
N SER A 321 25.86 -15.16 6.99
CA SER A 321 26.78 -16.12 7.57
C SER A 321 26.07 -16.91 8.69
N ILE A 322 25.70 -18.14 8.41
CA ILE A 322 25.80 -19.23 9.39
C ILE A 322 26.70 -20.27 8.73
N SER A 323 27.90 -20.40 9.25
CA SER A 323 28.75 -21.55 9.01
C SER A 323 29.29 -21.99 10.35
N GLU A 324 28.76 -23.10 10.86
CA GLU A 324 29.62 -24.18 11.32
C GLU A 324 28.88 -25.49 11.02
N ASP A 325 29.42 -26.21 10.03
CA ASP A 325 29.06 -27.57 9.69
C ASP A 325 29.49 -28.50 10.83
N VAL A 326 28.57 -29.34 11.31
CA VAL A 326 28.93 -30.64 11.86
C VAL A 326 28.05 -31.68 11.18
N ASP A 327 28.72 -32.57 10.46
CA ASP A 327 28.20 -33.77 9.83
C ASP A 327 27.31 -34.60 10.79
N GLU A 328 26.12 -34.98 10.36
CA GLU A 328 25.77 -36.39 10.12
C GLU A 328 24.30 -36.58 9.71
N ALA A 329 24.12 -37.59 8.87
CA ALA A 329 22.87 -38.00 8.25
C ALA A 329 21.73 -38.31 9.24
N ARG A 330 20.52 -37.85 8.92
CA ARG A 330 19.27 -38.62 9.04
C ARG A 330 18.11 -37.92 8.34
N ARG A 331 17.62 -38.52 7.25
CA ARG A 331 16.28 -38.27 6.72
C ARG A 331 15.26 -38.68 7.80
N ALA A 332 14.50 -37.72 8.30
CA ALA A 332 13.30 -38.00 9.08
C ALA A 332 12.11 -37.29 8.42
N CYS A 333 11.37 -38.05 7.62
CA CYS A 333 10.06 -37.66 7.13
C CYS A 333 9.11 -37.54 8.33
N ILE A 334 8.67 -36.33 8.67
CA ILE A 334 7.62 -36.14 9.67
C ILE A 334 6.30 -36.58 9.03
N ARG A 335 5.81 -37.76 9.44
CA ARG A 335 4.42 -38.18 9.22
C ARG A 335 3.53 -37.30 10.08
N VAL A 336 2.71 -36.47 9.45
CA VAL A 336 1.58 -35.80 10.10
C VAL A 336 0.52 -36.86 10.37
N ASN A 337 0.35 -37.25 11.63
CA ASN A 337 -0.81 -38.03 12.05
C ASN A 337 -2.03 -37.09 12.10
N ASN A 338 -3.06 -37.40 11.31
CA ASN A 338 -4.37 -36.77 11.45
C ASN A 338 -4.88 -36.95 12.90
N PRO A 339 -5.51 -35.94 13.51
CA PRO A 339 -6.19 -36.12 14.80
C PRO A 339 -7.34 -37.12 14.65
N PRO A 340 -7.65 -37.91 15.69
CA PRO A 340 -8.63 -38.99 15.61
C PRO A 340 -10.02 -38.42 15.31
N GLY A 341 -10.65 -38.97 14.26
CA GLY A 341 -11.97 -38.60 13.80
C GLY A 341 -13.02 -38.67 14.91
N GLY A 342 -13.68 -37.53 15.14
CA GLY A 342 -14.95 -37.47 15.84
C GLY A 342 -16.03 -38.11 14.97
N ARG A 343 -16.70 -39.13 15.51
CA ARG A 343 -17.85 -39.78 14.90
C ARG A 343 -19.00 -38.79 14.76
N SER A 344 -19.45 -38.50 13.54
CA SER A 344 -20.78 -37.98 13.28
C SER A 344 -21.78 -39.11 13.49
N ALA A 345 -22.38 -39.17 14.68
CA ALA A 345 -23.60 -39.93 14.89
C ALA A 345 -24.74 -39.15 14.25
N GLY A 346 -25.32 -39.73 13.20
CA GLY A 346 -26.63 -39.32 12.72
C GLY A 346 -27.67 -39.48 13.81
N GLY A 347 -28.59 -38.53 13.85
CA GLY A 347 -29.79 -38.57 14.67
C GLY A 347 -30.81 -37.65 14.03
N PHE A 348 -31.80 -38.27 13.38
CA PHE A 348 -33.10 -37.70 13.06
C PHE A 348 -33.59 -36.81 14.22
N TRP A 349 -34.00 -35.57 13.94
CA TRP A 349 -35.38 -35.06 13.94
C TRP A 349 -35.38 -33.62 13.43
#